data_AF-A0A351H4U2-F1
#
_entry.id   AF-A0A351H4U2-F1
#
_cell.length_a   1.000
_cell.length_b   1.000
_cell.length_c   1.000
_cell.angle_alpha   90.00
_cell.angle_beta   90.00
_cell.angle_gamma   90.00
#
_symmetry.space_group_name_H-M   'P 1'
#
loop_
_entity.id
_entity.type
_entity.pdbx_description
1 polymer ?
#
loop_
_entity_poly.entity_id
_entity_poly.type
_entity_poly.pdbx_seq_one_letter_code
_entity_poly.pdbx_strand_id
1 'polypeptide(L)'
;MNNYNLSFVNLSEIRFLTGDIGEQENADAMLQERGLLTDKGNPSVSGIAEQNEHDTPLLLNRIWAKLQFRENSFECIRNTYLKMYSEKDYTGMFLFTVLLYGFIGWRTSLNLNLMSSRKEMLKIFFGEFVRTLEDFKPKRSAKYGEKEE
;
A
#
# COMPACT_ATOMS: atom_id res chain seq x y z
N MET A 1 6.02 -23.17 22.01
CA MET A 1 5.21 -21.94 22.23
C MET A 1 4.00 -22.03 21.33
N ASN A 2 2.78 -22.04 21.89
CA ASN A 2 1.57 -21.93 21.09
C ASN A 2 1.40 -20.46 20.66
N ASN A 3 1.46 -20.22 19.35
CA ASN A 3 1.47 -18.92 18.71
C ASN A 3 0.08 -18.25 18.66
N TYR A 4 -0.58 -18.06 19.80
CA TYR A 4 -1.93 -17.45 19.81
C TYR A 4 -1.93 -15.95 19.50
N ASN A 5 -0.79 -15.27 19.63
CA ASN A 5 -0.65 -13.81 19.45
C ASN A 5 0.46 -13.44 18.44
N LEU A 6 0.46 -14.04 17.24
CA LEU A 6 1.35 -13.59 16.17
C LEU A 6 0.85 -12.27 15.58
N SER A 7 1.66 -11.21 15.67
CA SER A 7 1.36 -9.95 14.97
C SER A 7 1.70 -10.09 13.49
N PHE A 8 0.76 -9.72 12.62
CA PHE A 8 0.96 -9.66 11.17
C PHE A 8 1.72 -8.41 10.72
N VAL A 9 1.84 -7.39 11.58
CA VAL A 9 2.52 -6.12 11.31
C VAL A 9 3.55 -5.86 12.40
N ASN A 10 4.72 -5.36 12.00
CA ASN A 10 5.81 -4.98 12.91
C ASN A 10 6.00 -3.46 12.86
N LEU A 11 6.51 -2.86 13.95
CA LEU A 11 6.86 -1.43 13.99
C LEU A 11 7.81 -1.02 12.86
N SER A 12 8.68 -1.94 12.41
CA SER A 12 9.56 -1.74 11.25
C SER A 12 8.84 -1.34 9.97
N GLU A 13 7.55 -1.67 9.84
CA GLU A 13 6.69 -1.35 8.68
C GLU A 13 6.27 0.13 8.65
N ILE A 14 6.39 0.86 9.77
CA ILE A 14 6.02 2.27 9.90
C ILE A 14 7.16 3.14 10.44
N ARG A 15 8.38 2.62 10.48
CA ARG A 15 9.52 3.26 11.16
C ARG A 15 9.85 4.66 10.62
N PHE A 16 9.70 4.88 9.30
CA PHE A 16 9.94 6.19 8.69
C PHE A 16 8.79 7.17 8.95
N LEU A 17 7.57 6.68 9.18
CA LEU A 17 6.44 7.51 9.61
C LEU A 17 6.62 7.98 11.07
N THR A 18 7.08 7.08 11.94
CA THR A 18 7.22 7.36 13.38
C THR A 18 8.54 8.06 13.74
N GLY A 19 9.45 8.21 12.78
CA GLY A 19 10.79 8.75 13.03
C GLY A 19 11.71 7.80 13.82
N ASP A 20 11.35 6.51 13.90
CA ASP A 20 12.17 5.46 14.52
C ASP A 20 13.23 4.97 13.52
N ILE A 21 14.11 5.88 13.13
CA ILE A 21 15.12 5.69 12.11
C ILE A 21 16.46 5.48 12.84
N GLY A 22 17.16 4.38 12.52
CA GLY A 22 18.46 4.10 13.14
C GLY A 22 19.50 5.19 12.81
N GLU A 23 20.52 5.36 13.66
CA GLU A 23 21.54 6.42 13.52
C GLU A 23 22.29 6.42 12.16
N GLN A 24 22.25 5.31 11.42
CA GLN A 24 22.89 5.14 10.11
C GLN A 24 21.93 5.29 8.91
N GLU A 25 20.62 5.38 9.14
CA GLU A 25 19.63 5.50 8.06
C GLU A 25 19.33 6.98 7.79
N ASN A 26 19.62 7.44 6.56
CA ASN A 26 19.21 8.77 6.09
C ASN A 26 18.10 8.61 5.04
N ALA A 27 16.85 8.86 5.47
CA ALA A 27 15.67 8.68 4.62
C ALA A 27 15.74 9.46 3.30
N ASP A 28 16.29 10.68 3.31
CA ASP A 28 16.40 11.52 2.12
C ASP A 28 17.41 10.98 1.12
N ALA A 29 18.57 10.53 1.62
CA ALA A 29 19.57 9.86 0.79
C ALA A 29 19.00 8.58 0.16
N MET A 30 18.31 7.75 0.96
CA MET A 30 17.67 6.52 0.49
C MET A 30 16.58 6.80 -0.55
N LEU A 31 15.78 7.84 -0.37
CA LEU A 31 14.76 8.25 -1.33
C LEU A 31 15.38 8.74 -2.65
N GLN A 32 16.49 9.48 -2.59
CA GLN A 32 17.21 9.94 -3.78
C GLN A 32 17.85 8.78 -4.55
N GLU A 33 18.53 7.86 -3.86
CA GLU A 33 19.12 6.63 -4.44
C GLU A 33 18.08 5.77 -5.16
N ARG A 34 16.83 5.81 -4.70
CA ARG A 34 15.70 5.06 -5.26
C ARG A 34 14.94 5.82 -6.35
N GLY A 35 15.40 7.01 -6.74
CA GLY A 35 14.76 7.84 -7.76
C GLY A 35 13.42 8.44 -7.32
N LEU A 36 13.12 8.43 -6.02
CA LEU A 36 11.89 8.97 -5.44
C LEU A 36 12.02 10.46 -5.09
N LEU A 37 13.24 10.95 -4.92
CA LEU A 37 13.56 12.37 -4.91
C LEU A 37 14.39 12.74 -6.14
N THR A 38 14.23 13.96 -6.60
CA THR A 38 15.12 14.60 -7.57
C THR A 38 16.41 15.07 -6.88
N ASP A 39 17.44 15.44 -7.66
CA ASP A 39 18.70 15.98 -7.12
C ASP A 39 18.54 17.23 -6.26
N LYS A 40 17.40 17.92 -6.40
CA LYS A 40 17.03 19.10 -5.60
C LYS A 40 16.26 18.75 -4.32
N GLY A 41 16.07 17.47 -4.02
CA GLY A 41 15.33 16.99 -2.84
C GLY A 41 13.81 17.09 -2.94
N ASN A 42 13.27 17.40 -4.13
CA ASN A 42 11.82 17.42 -4.39
C ASN A 42 11.31 16.02 -4.78
N PRO A 43 10.06 15.64 -4.43
CA PRO A 43 9.45 14.39 -4.89
C PRO A 43 9.52 14.21 -6.41
N SER A 44 10.01 13.05 -6.84
CA SER A 44 10.04 12.61 -8.23
C SER A 44 8.67 12.03 -8.61
N VAL A 45 7.83 12.83 -9.27
CA VAL A 45 6.47 12.39 -9.67
C VAL A 45 6.54 11.14 -10.55
N SER A 46 7.46 11.11 -11.52
CA SER A 46 7.63 9.97 -12.43
C SER A 46 8.15 8.73 -11.70
N GLY A 47 9.14 8.88 -10.80
CA GLY A 47 9.66 7.75 -10.04
C GLY A 47 8.62 7.15 -9.09
N ILE A 48 7.81 8.00 -8.44
CA ILE A 48 6.70 7.55 -7.59
C ILE A 48 5.61 6.85 -8.41
N ALA A 49 5.27 7.39 -9.59
CA ALA A 49 4.30 6.77 -10.48
C ALA A 49 4.75 5.38 -10.97
N GLU A 50 6.00 5.24 -11.39
CA GLU A 50 6.58 3.96 -11.81
C GLU A 50 6.52 2.90 -10.69
N GLN A 51 6.82 3.30 -9.44
CA GLN A 51 6.65 2.40 -8.30
C GLN A 51 5.20 1.99 -8.08
N ASN A 52 4.27 2.92 -8.26
CA ASN A 52 2.84 2.64 -8.11
C ASN A 52 2.34 1.66 -9.18
N GLU A 53 2.73 1.87 -10.44
CA GLU A 53 2.37 0.99 -11.57
C GLU A 53 2.85 -0.45 -11.36
N HIS A 54 4.00 -0.63 -10.70
CA HIS A 54 4.52 -1.95 -10.37
C HIS A 54 3.82 -2.57 -9.15
N ASP A 55 3.77 -1.87 -8.02
CA ASP A 55 3.37 -2.45 -6.73
C ASP A 55 1.84 -2.54 -6.57
N THR A 56 1.09 -1.53 -7.00
CA THR A 56 -0.35 -1.42 -6.74
C THR A 56 -1.16 -2.55 -7.38
N PRO A 57 -1.00 -2.87 -8.67
CA PRO A 57 -1.76 -3.96 -9.28
C PRO A 57 -1.48 -5.32 -8.61
N LEU A 58 -0.24 -5.58 -8.21
CA LEU A 58 0.14 -6.81 -7.52
C LEU A 58 -0.54 -6.92 -6.15
N LEU A 59 -0.52 -5.83 -5.38
CA LEU A 59 -1.19 -5.75 -4.09
C LEU A 59 -2.70 -5.97 -4.22
N LEU A 60 -3.37 -5.26 -5.14
CA LEU A 60 -4.83 -5.37 -5.33
C LEU A 60 -5.25 -6.77 -5.77
N ASN A 61 -4.50 -7.40 -6.69
CA ASN A 61 -4.75 -8.78 -7.10
C ASN A 61 -4.60 -9.76 -5.91
N ARG A 62 -3.58 -9.57 -5.07
CA ARG A 62 -3.35 -10.45 -3.92
C ARG A 62 -4.41 -10.29 -2.84
N ILE A 63 -4.83 -9.06 -2.56
CA ILE A 63 -5.94 -8.75 -1.66
C ILE A 63 -7.23 -9.40 -2.19
N TRP A 64 -7.56 -9.17 -3.46
CA TRP A 64 -8.73 -9.77 -4.09
C TRP A 64 -8.72 -11.30 -3.98
N ALA A 65 -7.59 -11.95 -4.30
CA ALA A 65 -7.47 -13.41 -4.22
C ALA A 65 -7.67 -13.95 -2.78
N LYS A 66 -7.23 -13.21 -1.76
CA LYS A 66 -7.47 -13.55 -0.33
C LYS A 66 -8.92 -13.37 0.09
N LEU A 67 -9.65 -12.52 -0.62
CA LEU A 67 -11.01 -12.10 -0.30
C LEU A 67 -12.07 -12.74 -1.21
N GLN A 68 -11.67 -13.51 -2.22
CA GLN A 68 -12.57 -14.06 -3.26
C GLN A 68 -13.77 -14.86 -2.73
N PHE A 69 -13.67 -15.43 -1.53
CA PHE A 69 -14.75 -16.21 -0.89
C PHE A 69 -15.59 -15.40 0.09
N ARG A 70 -15.35 -14.09 0.23
CA ARG A 70 -16.08 -13.21 1.13
C ARG A 70 -16.95 -12.25 0.32
N GLU A 71 -18.24 -12.27 0.60
CA GLU A 71 -19.21 -11.37 -0.02
C GLU A 71 -18.85 -9.90 0.24
N ASN A 72 -18.91 -9.05 -0.80
CA ASN A 72 -18.68 -7.59 -0.79
C ASN A 72 -17.36 -7.09 -0.19
N SER A 73 -16.40 -7.99 0.03
CA SER A 73 -15.20 -7.71 0.83
C SER A 73 -14.22 -6.75 0.15
N PHE A 74 -13.99 -6.90 -1.15
CA PHE A 74 -13.11 -5.99 -1.91
C PHE A 74 -13.71 -4.59 -2.03
N GLU A 75 -15.04 -4.48 -2.15
CA GLU A 75 -15.72 -3.19 -2.25
C GLU A 75 -15.59 -2.37 -0.95
N CYS A 76 -15.65 -3.02 0.21
CA CYS A 76 -15.37 -2.36 1.49
C CYS A 76 -13.95 -1.74 1.53
N ILE A 77 -12.94 -2.46 1.04
CA ILE A 77 -11.57 -1.94 0.95
C ILE A 77 -11.49 -0.77 -0.02
N ARG A 78 -12.09 -0.93 -1.22
CA ARG A 78 -12.13 0.14 -2.24
C ARG A 78 -12.75 1.41 -1.66
N ASN A 79 -13.94 1.30 -1.08
CA ASN A 79 -14.69 2.44 -0.55
C ASN A 79 -13.95 3.10 0.63
N THR A 80 -13.23 2.33 1.45
CA THR A 80 -12.40 2.86 2.54
C THR A 80 -11.27 3.74 2.00
N TYR A 81 -10.55 3.28 0.97
CA TYR A 81 -9.52 4.09 0.31
C TYR A 81 -10.09 5.35 -0.33
N LEU A 82 -11.20 5.24 -1.07
CA LEU A 82 -11.84 6.40 -1.70
C LEU A 82 -12.29 7.44 -0.67
N LYS A 83 -12.83 7.00 0.47
CA LYS A 83 -13.20 7.89 1.58
C LYS A 83 -11.97 8.63 2.13
N MET A 84 -10.93 7.90 2.54
CA MET A 84 -9.70 8.52 3.08
C MET A 84 -9.06 9.49 2.08
N TYR A 85 -9.07 9.13 0.79
CA TYR A 85 -8.55 10.00 -0.27
C TYR A 85 -9.36 11.29 -0.41
N SER A 86 -10.69 11.21 -0.34
CA SER A 86 -11.57 12.39 -0.36
C SER A 86 -11.33 13.35 0.81
N GLU A 87 -10.94 12.78 1.96
CA GLU A 87 -10.59 13.51 3.19
C GLU A 87 -9.11 13.97 3.21
N LYS A 88 -8.32 13.63 2.18
CA LYS A 88 -6.86 13.88 2.08
C LYS A 88 -6.06 13.24 3.23
N ASP A 89 -6.55 12.13 3.78
CA ASP A 89 -5.90 11.37 4.86
C ASP A 89 -4.88 10.37 4.30
N TYR A 90 -3.80 10.90 3.72
CA TYR A 90 -2.76 10.06 3.10
C TYR A 90 -1.97 9.22 4.11
N THR A 91 -1.87 9.68 5.36
CA THR A 91 -1.23 8.91 6.44
C THR A 91 -2.11 7.74 6.86
N GLY A 92 -3.42 7.94 7.01
CA GLY A 92 -4.38 6.87 7.23
C GLY A 92 -4.37 5.84 6.10
N MET A 93 -4.30 6.31 4.84
CA MET A 93 -4.14 5.42 3.68
C MET A 93 -2.87 4.58 3.76
N PHE A 94 -1.74 5.16 4.15
CA PHE A 94 -0.48 4.42 4.36
C PHE A 94 -0.62 3.35 5.45
N LEU A 95 -1.13 3.72 6.63
CA LEU A 95 -1.32 2.77 7.74
C LEU A 95 -2.28 1.64 7.37
N PHE A 96 -3.38 1.95 6.69
CA PHE A 96 -4.30 0.94 6.19
C PHE A 96 -3.63 0.01 5.18
N THR A 97 -2.79 0.56 4.30
CA THR A 97 -2.01 -0.24 3.33
C THR A 97 -1.05 -1.19 4.04
N VAL A 98 -0.33 -0.73 5.08
CA VAL A 98 0.54 -1.58 5.91
C VAL A 98 -0.24 -2.74 6.54
N LEU A 99 -1.45 -2.47 7.06
CA LEU A 99 -2.33 -3.53 7.58
C LEU A 99 -2.71 -4.54 6.49
N LEU A 100 -3.00 -4.08 5.27
CA LEU A 100 -3.33 -4.96 4.14
C LEU A 100 -2.13 -5.80 3.68
N TYR A 101 -0.91 -5.24 3.69
CA TYR A 101 0.33 -6.00 3.46
C TYR A 101 0.47 -7.12 4.49
N GLY A 102 0.31 -6.83 5.79
CA GLY A 102 0.31 -7.84 6.85
C GLY A 102 -0.78 -8.91 6.66
N PHE A 103 -2.00 -8.50 6.29
CA PHE A 103 -3.12 -9.39 6.02
C PHE A 103 -2.84 -10.40 4.90
N ILE A 104 -2.15 -9.99 3.83
CA ILE A 104 -1.77 -10.89 2.73
C ILE A 104 -0.46 -11.66 3.01
N GLY A 105 0.18 -11.42 4.15
CA GLY A 105 1.44 -12.06 4.57
C GLY A 105 2.68 -11.49 3.88
N TRP A 106 2.63 -10.22 3.46
CA TRP A 106 3.73 -9.51 2.81
C TRP A 106 4.33 -8.44 3.73
N ARG A 107 5.57 -8.07 3.46
CA ARG A 107 6.21 -6.87 4.01
C ARG A 107 5.82 -5.67 3.17
N THR A 108 5.62 -4.52 3.82
CA THR A 108 5.42 -3.25 3.11
C THR A 108 6.63 -2.95 2.25
N SER A 109 6.39 -2.52 1.01
CA SER A 109 7.46 -2.06 0.11
C SER A 109 8.30 -1.00 0.82
N LEU A 110 9.63 -1.15 0.79
CA LEU A 110 10.54 -0.18 1.40
C LEU A 110 10.35 1.22 0.80
N ASN A 111 10.02 1.30 -0.49
CA ASN A 111 9.74 2.57 -1.16
C ASN A 111 8.51 3.25 -0.54
N LEU A 112 7.42 2.51 -0.34
CA LEU A 112 6.22 3.04 0.30
C LEU A 112 6.45 3.43 1.77
N ASN A 113 7.22 2.62 2.51
CA ASN A 113 7.61 2.94 3.88
C ASN A 113 8.46 4.22 3.92
N LEU A 114 9.48 4.35 3.07
CA LEU A 114 10.29 5.58 2.97
C LEU A 114 9.44 6.82 2.63
N MET A 115 8.51 6.71 1.67
CA MET A 115 7.61 7.80 1.31
C MET A 115 6.73 8.28 2.46
N SER A 116 6.49 7.43 3.48
CA SER A 116 5.71 7.80 4.66
C SER A 116 6.35 8.90 5.53
N SER A 117 7.66 9.13 5.38
CA SER A 117 8.36 10.25 6.00
C SER A 117 7.91 11.63 5.50
N ARG A 118 7.26 11.70 4.33
CA ARG A 118 6.92 12.96 3.65
C ARG A 118 5.49 12.92 3.11
N LYS A 119 4.59 13.73 3.69
CA LYS A 119 3.17 13.79 3.30
C LYS A 119 2.94 14.03 1.80
N GLU A 120 3.72 14.91 1.16
CA GLU A 120 3.57 15.19 -0.27
C GLU A 120 3.90 13.98 -1.16
N MET A 121 4.81 13.09 -0.73
CA MET A 121 5.10 11.86 -1.49
C MET A 121 3.95 10.87 -1.38
N LEU A 122 3.38 10.70 -0.18
CA LEU A 122 2.18 9.88 0.02
C LEU A 122 1.01 10.40 -0.82
N LYS A 123 0.83 11.71 -0.91
CA LYS A 123 -0.20 12.32 -1.77
C LYS A 123 -0.03 11.96 -3.25
N ILE A 124 1.19 12.03 -3.79
CA ILE A 124 1.48 11.64 -5.18
C ILE A 124 1.20 10.15 -5.37
N PHE A 125 1.78 9.31 -4.50
CA PHE A 125 1.61 7.86 -4.58
C PHE A 125 0.13 7.45 -4.50
N PHE A 126 -0.63 7.99 -3.55
CA PHE A 126 -2.03 7.65 -3.38
C PHE A 126 -2.94 8.24 -4.46
N GLY A 127 -2.51 9.31 -5.14
CA GLY A 127 -3.18 9.77 -6.37
C GLY A 127 -3.15 8.72 -7.46
N GLU A 128 -1.97 8.13 -7.74
CA GLU A 128 -1.83 7.05 -8.72
C GLU A 128 -2.46 5.74 -8.24
N PHE A 129 -2.36 5.45 -6.93
CA PHE A 129 -3.01 4.29 -6.32
C PHE A 129 -4.52 4.31 -6.53
N VAL A 130 -5.17 5.46 -6.29
CA VAL A 130 -6.62 5.59 -6.44
C VAL A 130 -7.05 5.44 -7.90
N ARG A 131 -6.30 6.00 -8.86
CA ARG A 131 -6.55 5.75 -10.29
C ARG A 131 -6.51 4.26 -10.61
N THR A 132 -5.43 3.59 -10.21
CA THR A 132 -5.28 2.14 -10.40
C THR A 132 -6.40 1.35 -9.72
N LEU A 133 -6.82 1.76 -8.52
CA LEU A 133 -7.89 1.13 -7.74
C LEU A 133 -9.27 1.28 -8.40
N GLU A 134 -9.57 2.45 -8.97
CA GLU A 134 -10.82 2.72 -9.69
C GLU A 134 -10.90 1.91 -10.99
N ASP A 135 -9.78 1.76 -11.70
CA ASP A 135 -9.68 0.97 -12.93
C ASP A 135 -9.58 -0.55 -12.66
N PHE A 136 -9.32 -0.95 -11.41
CA PHE A 136 -9.14 -2.35 -11.05
C PHE A 136 -10.43 -3.15 -11.17
N LYS A 137 -10.46 -4.02 -12.18
CA LYS A 137 -11.55 -4.98 -12.40
C LYS A 137 -11.12 -6.37 -11.94
N PRO A 138 -11.57 -6.85 -10.76
CA PRO A 138 -11.26 -8.21 -10.35
C PRO A 138 -11.83 -9.22 -11.35
N LYS A 139 -11.02 -10.19 -11.77
CA LYS A 139 -11.52 -11.33 -12.56
C LYS A 139 -12.59 -12.05 -11.73
N ARG A 140 -13.77 -12.35 -12.28
CA ARG A 140 -14.83 -13.06 -11.52
C ARG A 140 -14.26 -14.34 -10.91
N SER A 141 -14.35 -14.48 -9.59
CA SER A 141 -14.18 -15.78 -8.93
C SER A 141 -15.37 -16.64 -9.34
N ALA A 142 -15.11 -17.85 -9.85
CA ALA A 142 -16.16 -18.83 -10.12
C ALA A 142 -17.04 -18.94 -8.85
N LYS A 143 -18.33 -18.65 -8.99
CA LYS A 143 -19.29 -18.86 -7.90
C LYS A 143 -19.24 -20.34 -7.56
N TYR A 144 -18.85 -20.67 -6.34
CA TYR A 144 -19.07 -22.01 -5.81
C TYR A 144 -20.59 -22.19 -5.69
N GLY A 145 -21.21 -22.87 -6.67
CA GLY A 145 -22.65 -23.09 -6.69
C GLY A 145 -23.31 -23.13 -8.07
N GLU A 146 -22.64 -22.75 -9.16
CA GLU A 146 -23.12 -23.10 -10.50
C GLU A 146 -22.76 -24.56 -10.74
N LYS A 147 -23.71 -25.46 -10.41
CA LYS A 147 -23.74 -26.78 -11.04
C LYS A 147 -23.87 -26.50 -12.54
N GLU A 148 -22.88 -26.95 -13.30
CA GLU A 148 -23.03 -27.11 -14.75
C GLU A 148 -24.28 -27.99 -14.96
N GLU A 149 -25.34 -27.40 -15.52
CA GLU A 149 -26.42 -28.14 -16.18
C GLU A 149 -25.96 -28.61 -17.56
#